data_AF-A0A931NXU0-F1
#
_entry.id   AF-A0A931NXU0-F1
#
_cell.length_a   1.000
_cell.length_b   1.000
_cell.length_c   1.000
_cell.angle_alpha   90.00
_cell.angle_beta   90.00
_cell.angle_gamma   90.00
#
_symmetry.space_group_name_H-M   'P 1'
#
loop_
_entity.id
_entity.type
_entity.pdbx_description
1 polymer ?
#
loop_
_entity_poly.entity_id
_entity_poly.type
_entity_poly.pdbx_seq_one_letter_code
_entity_poly.pdbx_strand_id
1 'polypeptide(L)'
;MTTQSGPYLSMEAAGKLYGQTEYAIWRWCRKGIKARSGQRVYLKHIRSGRRLLTTQTWLDEFHADLTREDHAGLATGASVEPKPDTQSVSAVADAQAELAAAGI
;
A
#
# COMPACT_ATOMS: atom_id res chain seq x y z
N MET A 1 -15.86 8.72 -24.74
CA MET A 1 -16.24 10.00 -24.09
C MET A 1 -16.01 9.85 -22.60
N THR A 2 -14.84 10.25 -22.10
CA THR A 2 -14.52 10.23 -20.67
C THR A 2 -14.85 11.59 -20.08
N THR A 3 -15.99 11.69 -19.42
CA THR A 3 -16.43 12.89 -18.71
C THR A 3 -15.46 13.17 -17.55
N GLN A 4 -14.47 14.02 -17.78
CA GLN A 4 -13.70 14.66 -16.73
C GLN A 4 -14.57 15.82 -16.21
N SER A 5 -15.28 15.63 -15.10
CA SER A 5 -15.90 16.76 -14.42
C SER A 5 -16.13 16.45 -12.94
N GLY A 6 -15.09 16.73 -12.15
CA GLY A 6 -15.11 16.68 -10.69
C GLY A 6 -13.68 16.58 -10.12
N PRO A 7 -13.41 17.07 -8.90
CA PRO A 7 -12.11 16.95 -8.23
C PRO A 7 -11.74 15.51 -7.83
N TYR A 8 -12.59 14.55 -8.20
CA TYR A 8 -12.54 13.18 -7.74
C TYR A 8 -11.85 12.26 -8.76
N LEU A 9 -10.86 11.53 -8.27
CA LEU A 9 -10.07 10.54 -8.99
C LEU A 9 -10.63 9.14 -8.71
N SER A 10 -10.67 8.30 -9.75
CA SER A 10 -10.89 6.86 -9.58
C SER A 10 -9.66 6.22 -8.90
N MET A 11 -9.84 5.05 -8.30
CA MET A 11 -8.75 4.27 -7.71
C MET A 11 -7.65 3.95 -8.75
N GLU A 12 -8.03 3.67 -10.00
CA GLU A 12 -7.10 3.45 -11.10
C GLU A 12 -6.27 4.71 -11.42
N ALA A 13 -6.93 5.87 -11.52
CA ALA A 13 -6.24 7.13 -11.81
C ALA A 13 -5.30 7.54 -10.66
N ALA A 14 -5.75 7.39 -9.42
CA ALA A 14 -4.93 7.61 -8.23
C ALA A 14 -3.71 6.66 -8.19
N GLY A 15 -3.92 5.38 -8.55
CA GLY A 15 -2.85 4.39 -8.65
C GLY A 15 -1.79 4.81 -9.66
N LYS A 16 -2.20 5.18 -10.88
CA LYS A 16 -1.28 5.65 -11.94
C LYS A 16 -0.45 6.86 -11.50
N LEU A 17 -1.05 7.81 -10.78
CA LEU A 17 -0.34 9.00 -10.34
C LEU A 17 0.81 8.70 -9.38
N TYR A 18 0.62 7.76 -8.45
CA TYR A 18 1.62 7.40 -7.44
C TYR A 18 2.41 6.13 -7.79
N GLY A 19 2.28 5.61 -9.02
CA GLY A 19 2.95 4.37 -9.43
C GLY A 19 2.48 3.13 -8.66
N GLN A 20 1.23 3.11 -8.22
CA GLN A 20 0.63 2.05 -7.41
C GLN A 20 -0.49 1.33 -8.16
N THR A 21 -0.81 0.13 -7.69
CA THR A 21 -1.94 -0.63 -8.20
C THR A 21 -3.27 -0.09 -7.66
N GLU A 22 -4.35 -0.24 -8.44
CA GLU A 22 -5.70 0.10 -7.99
C GLU A 22 -6.05 -0.59 -6.65
N TYR A 23 -5.63 -1.85 -6.49
CA TYR A 23 -5.85 -2.62 -5.28
C TYR A 23 -5.14 -2.02 -4.06
N ALA A 24 -3.93 -1.47 -4.23
CA ALA A 24 -3.22 -0.79 -3.16
C ALA A 24 -4.01 0.43 -2.68
N ILE A 25 -4.48 1.29 -3.61
CA ILE A 25 -5.28 2.47 -3.26
C ILE A 25 -6.59 2.06 -2.57
N TRP A 26 -7.28 1.03 -3.07
CA TRP A 26 -8.46 0.47 -2.43
C TRP A 26 -8.18 0.00 -1.00
N ARG A 27 -7.03 -0.67 -0.78
CA ARG A 27 -6.61 -1.14 0.53
C ARG A 27 -6.34 0.03 1.47
N TRP A 28 -5.71 1.11 1.00
CA TRP A 28 -5.48 2.31 1.81
C TRP A 28 -6.80 2.94 2.25
N CYS A 29 -7.82 2.93 1.38
CA CYS A 29 -9.15 3.42 1.71
C CYS A 29 -9.87 2.56 2.76
N ARG A 30 -9.84 1.21 2.62
CA ARG A 30 -10.69 0.30 3.42
C ARG A 30 -10.00 -0.31 4.64
N LYS A 31 -8.70 -0.52 4.55
CA LYS A 31 -7.88 -1.19 5.56
C LYS A 31 -6.84 -0.27 6.16
N GLY A 32 -6.49 0.82 5.49
CA GLY A 32 -5.42 1.73 5.90
C GLY A 32 -4.04 1.07 5.83
N ILE A 33 -3.02 1.86 6.16
CA ILE A 33 -1.64 1.43 6.33
C ILE A 33 -1.27 1.59 7.81
N LYS A 34 -0.66 0.56 8.39
CA LYS A 34 -0.10 0.66 9.74
C LYS A 34 1.26 1.33 9.63
N ALA A 35 1.41 2.50 10.21
CA ALA A 35 2.66 3.24 10.31
C ALA A 35 3.56 2.65 11.40
N ARG A 36 4.83 3.06 11.42
CA ARG A 36 5.82 2.60 12.42
C ARG A 36 5.45 2.98 13.85
N SER A 37 4.75 4.09 14.06
CA SER A 37 4.20 4.47 15.39
C SER A 37 3.19 3.46 15.93
N GLY A 38 2.71 2.52 15.10
CA GLY A 38 1.64 1.59 15.42
C GLY A 38 0.26 2.13 15.05
N GLN A 39 0.14 3.42 14.75
CA GLN A 39 -1.09 4.03 14.26
C GLN A 39 -1.43 3.56 12.86
N ARG A 40 -2.72 3.63 12.51
CA ARG A 40 -3.23 3.24 11.21
C ARG A 40 -3.78 4.45 10.48
N VAL A 41 -3.15 4.80 9.37
CA VAL A 41 -3.51 5.94 8.53
C VAL A 41 -4.42 5.44 7.40
N TYR A 42 -5.52 6.15 7.16
CA TYR A 42 -6.53 5.78 6.17
C TYR A 42 -6.63 6.85 5.09
N LEU A 43 -6.73 6.42 3.84
CA LEU A 43 -6.98 7.34 2.73
C LEU A 43 -8.45 7.75 2.71
N LYS A 44 -8.70 9.06 2.76
CA LYS A 44 -10.03 9.64 2.61
C LYS A 44 -10.59 9.32 1.23
N HIS A 45 -11.88 9.00 1.19
CA HIS A 45 -12.58 8.65 -0.04
C HIS A 45 -14.08 8.93 0.10
N ILE A 46 -14.73 9.07 -1.05
CA ILE A 46 -16.19 8.99 -1.16
C ILE A 46 -16.57 7.69 -1.85
N ARG A 47 -17.80 7.25 -1.61
CA ARG A 47 -18.41 6.14 -2.34
C ARG A 47 -19.49 6.69 -3.26
N SER A 48 -19.37 6.42 -4.55
CA SER A 48 -20.39 6.71 -5.56
C SER A 48 -20.85 5.40 -6.19
N GLY A 49 -21.97 4.88 -5.69
CA GLY A 49 -22.49 3.56 -6.04
C GLY A 49 -21.51 2.43 -5.69
N ARG A 50 -20.98 1.77 -6.73
CA ARG A 50 -19.99 0.69 -6.62
C ARG A 50 -18.54 1.18 -6.70
N ARG A 51 -18.32 2.47 -6.95
CA ARG A 51 -16.98 3.04 -7.11
C ARG A 51 -16.55 3.77 -5.86
N LEU A 52 -15.27 3.64 -5.54
CA LEU A 52 -14.58 4.47 -4.57
C LEU A 52 -13.84 5.55 -5.35
N LEU A 53 -13.96 6.79 -4.90
CA LEU A 53 -13.28 7.92 -5.48
C LEU A 53 -12.51 8.66 -4.38
N THR A 54 -11.33 9.15 -4.72
CA THR A 54 -10.51 9.98 -3.83
C THR A 54 -10.22 11.31 -4.51
N THR A 55 -9.39 12.17 -3.94
CA THR A 55 -8.95 13.42 -4.57
C THR A 55 -7.43 13.53 -4.47
N GLN A 56 -6.83 14.40 -5.28
CA GLN A 56 -5.39 14.66 -5.19
C GLN A 56 -5.01 15.16 -3.79
N THR A 57 -5.75 16.13 -3.28
CA THR A 57 -5.50 16.72 -1.96
C THR A 57 -5.54 15.69 -0.84
N TRP A 58 -6.49 14.75 -0.89
CA TRP A 58 -6.57 13.67 0.11
C TRP A 58 -5.42 12.68 0.02
N LEU A 59 -4.88 12.44 -1.18
CA LEU A 59 -3.68 11.63 -1.35
C LEU A 59 -2.48 12.35 -0.76
N ASP A 60 -2.32 13.64 -1.00
CA ASP A 60 -1.21 14.42 -0.43
C ASP A 60 -1.28 14.47 1.10
N GLU A 61 -2.46 14.73 1.67
CA GLU A 61 -2.70 14.65 3.12
C GLU A 61 -2.38 13.27 3.70
N PHE A 62 -2.83 12.20 3.01
CA PHE A 62 -2.60 10.83 3.43
C PHE A 62 -1.10 10.49 3.51
N HIS A 63 -0.32 10.88 2.50
CA HIS A 63 1.12 10.65 2.51
C HIS A 63 1.81 11.48 3.58
N ALA A 64 1.42 12.75 3.75
CA ALA A 64 1.97 13.60 4.82
C ALA A 64 1.71 13.00 6.21
N ASP A 65 0.49 12.52 6.46
CA ASP A 65 0.12 11.87 7.71
C ASP A 65 0.89 10.56 7.91
N LEU A 66 1.02 9.73 6.88
CA LEU A 66 1.77 8.47 6.94
C LEU A 66 3.25 8.71 7.25
N THR A 67 3.87 9.67 6.55
CA THR A 67 5.28 10.05 6.79
C THR A 67 5.47 10.61 8.19
N ARG A 68 4.55 11.46 8.69
CA ARG A 68 4.60 11.97 10.06
C ARG A 68 4.58 10.84 11.08
N GLU A 69 3.67 9.88 10.94
CA GLU A 69 3.57 8.73 11.84
C GLU A 69 4.77 7.79 11.75
N ASP A 70 5.35 7.62 10.56
CA ASP A 70 6.59 6.84 10.41
C ASP A 70 7.78 7.51 11.11
N HIS A 71 7.89 8.83 11.02
CA HIS A 71 8.90 9.59 11.78
C HIS A 71 8.66 9.53 13.29
N ALA A 72 7.41 9.60 13.75
CA ALA A 72 7.08 9.47 15.17
C ALA A 72 7.47 8.08 15.72
N GLY A 73 7.23 7.02 14.95
CA GLY A 73 7.66 5.67 15.32
C GLY A 73 9.18 5.52 15.43
N LEU A 74 9.92 6.15 14.51
CA LEU A 74 11.39 6.18 14.55
C LEU A 74 11.92 6.92 15.79
N ALA A 75 11.35 8.09 16.11
CA ALA A 75 11.76 8.88 17.27
C ALA A 75 11.50 8.15 18.60
N THR A 76 10.50 7.28 18.64
CA THR A 76 10.10 6.52 19.84
C THR A 76 10.89 5.20 20.00
N GLY A 77 11.78 4.86 19.06
CA GLY A 77 12.57 3.63 19.11
C GLY A 77 11.75 2.35 18.85
N ALA A 78 10.64 2.46 18.14
CA ALA A 78 9.84 1.29 17.76
C ALA A 78 10.67 0.37 16.85
N SER A 79 11.21 -0.71 17.44
CA SER A 79 11.94 -1.74 16.71
C SER A 79 10.95 -2.52 15.84
N VAL A 80 11.10 -2.39 14.52
CA VAL A 80 10.40 -3.24 13.58
C VAL A 80 11.31 -4.43 13.35
N GLU A 81 11.02 -5.56 14.00
CA GLU A 81 11.61 -6.82 13.55
C GLU A 81 11.27 -6.97 12.06
N PRO A 82 12.29 -7.12 11.18
CA PRO A 82 12.02 -7.35 9.78
C PRO A 82 11.15 -8.59 9.68
N LYS A 83 9.98 -8.43 9.05
CA LYS A 83 9.12 -9.58 8.78
C LYS A 83 9.98 -10.58 7.99
N PRO A 84 10.04 -11.87 8.39
CA PRO A 84 10.89 -12.82 7.70
C PRO A 84 10.55 -12.75 6.22
N ASP A 85 11.60 -12.60 5.39
CA ASP A 85 11.48 -12.58 3.95
C ASP A 85 10.59 -13.75 3.55
N THR A 86 9.39 -13.43 3.08
CA THR A 86 8.51 -14.45 2.53
C THR A 86 9.12 -14.76 1.18
N GLN A 87 10.15 -15.62 1.17
CA GLN A 87 10.72 -16.16 -0.05
C GLN A 87 9.53 -16.71 -0.86
N SER A 88 9.39 -16.19 -2.07
CA SER A 88 8.38 -16.61 -3.03
C SER A 88 8.39 -18.12 -3.08
N VAL A 89 7.24 -18.78 -2.92
CA VAL A 89 7.12 -20.24 -2.86
C VAL A 89 7.80 -20.93 -4.06
N SER A 90 7.89 -20.23 -5.20
CA SER A 90 8.66 -20.65 -6.37
C SER A 90 10.18 -20.73 -6.14
N ALA A 91 10.77 -19.76 -5.45
CA ALA A 91 12.21 -19.74 -5.18
C ALA A 91 12.64 -20.90 -4.27
N VAL A 92 11.77 -21.31 -3.35
CA VAL A 92 12.01 -22.50 -2.50
C VAL A 92 11.88 -23.78 -3.33
N ALA A 93 10.91 -23.84 -4.25
CA ALA A 93 10.72 -25.00 -5.13
C ALA A 93 11.89 -25.18 -6.12
N ASP A 94 12.42 -24.08 -6.68
CA ASP A 94 13.56 -24.10 -7.58
C ASP A 94 14.84 -24.56 -6.85
N ALA A 95 15.08 -24.03 -5.65
CA ALA A 95 16.21 -24.47 -4.81
C ALA A 95 16.09 -25.94 -4.38
N GLN A 96 14.87 -26.43 -4.09
CA GLN A 96 14.63 -27.84 -3.77
C GLN A 96 14.83 -28.77 -4.98
N ALA A 97 14.47 -28.31 -6.18
CA ALA A 97 14.72 -29.04 -7.42
C ALA A 97 16.21 -29.12 -7.74
N GLU A 98 16.96 -28.04 -7.53
CA GLU A 98 18.43 -28.04 -7.66
C GLU A 98 19.09 -28.98 -6.65
N LEU A 99 18.62 -29.01 -5.39
CA LEU A 99 19.12 -29.92 -4.37
C LEU A 99 18.84 -31.40 -4.71
N ALA A 100 17.62 -31.70 -5.18
CA ALA A 100 17.24 -33.05 -5.62
C ALA A 100 18.05 -33.51 -6.84
N ALA A 101 18.41 -32.59 -7.75
CA ALA A 101 19.27 -32.88 -8.90
C ALA A 101 20.75 -33.06 -8.49
N ALA A 102 21.20 -32.41 -7.43
CA ALA A 102 22.56 -32.54 -6.90
C ALA A 102 22.79 -33.83 -6.09
N GLY A 103 21.72 -34.52 -5.67
CA GLY A 103 21.79 -35.85 -5.07
C GLY A 103 22.41 -35.91 -3.67
N ILE A 104 22.27 -34.83 -2.89
CA ILE A 104 22.63 -34.76 -1.46
C ILE A 104 21.35 -34.55 -0.65
#